data_AF-A0A328S548-F1
#
_entry.id   AF-A0A328S548-F1
#
_cell.length_a   1.000
_cell.length_b   1.000
_cell.length_c   1.000
_cell.angle_alpha   90.00
_cell.angle_beta   90.00
_cell.angle_gamma   90.00
#
_symmetry.space_group_name_H-M   'P 1'
#
loop_
_entity.id
_entity.type
_entity.pdbx_description
1 polymer ?
#
loop_
_entity_poly.entity_id
_entity_poly.type
_entity_poly.pdbx_seq_one_letter_code
_entity_poly.pdbx_strand_id
1 'polypeptide(L)'
;MANFNFIIREDNVGKIISEDGMLDAVDIEETLQSKYNYLYNSMKEDNYTLKINHCTYFKEIVFKKKVVGFFAYTIINSLSNLSLVASFILPEFRGRGLFFDEINDVFENGKQISIYYPPRFIIELLIKYGFATKINENIALTSIKMDIPSNMISDIYGGDELIYNDYVYTSIIYDFKSCGFIITPEENKNIIYLTRPYEEDMKNNETKKTRKNINNNYFEEIKNVLNDNKSNIEKFLKTIEKNYPIPSYNILDDNNEIDFEKLKDITKKEEINENILENFEKIGIGKNSLHDTLDNVNKENYIKSYQDVAIYEFIRLFIDNNNIELTNSIIKIDYEFKNDYIKNLVIKEGLISNEVDVKEVKKYLKSLTVNELKDILKNNNLTVTGNKSKLIHRIIKYVPDSNIMDNDYTVTDKGLKFIEEHEDITIYNKFLKNFYYHEFKEFILKNTGSVNEVAILFLKKHLAKSIENKDFKALSDSLNALAHINKNNNNYEESLHYELKKFIIGLNPIFLDEKYYNYYQPINKNNIENIKFLLSKEKFNLEDEFEKAWTDMEIKEFLIPYNKSFKYLNRMISGADRDIMNDKIREKYLSKENIIHDKLDKSVQTSLDKFL
;
A
#
# COMPACT_ATOMS: atom_id res chain seq x y z
N MET A 1 -33.28 -25.23 21.74
CA MET A 1 -32.56 -25.07 20.47
C MET A 1 -33.46 -24.29 19.54
N ALA A 2 -33.05 -23.11 19.08
CA ALA A 2 -33.79 -22.40 18.05
C ALA A 2 -33.81 -23.26 16.77
N ASN A 3 -34.96 -23.39 16.14
CA ASN A 3 -35.12 -24.23 14.97
C ASN A 3 -34.76 -23.40 13.73
N PHE A 4 -33.46 -23.27 13.44
CA PHE A 4 -32.99 -22.51 12.27
C PHE A 4 -33.24 -23.31 10.99
N ASN A 5 -33.79 -22.66 9.97
CA ASN A 5 -33.80 -23.17 8.60
C ASN A 5 -32.43 -22.94 7.98
N PHE A 6 -31.49 -23.84 8.27
CA PHE A 6 -30.12 -23.77 7.77
C PHE A 6 -30.07 -23.91 6.25
N ILE A 7 -29.14 -23.18 5.62
CA ILE A 7 -28.68 -23.51 4.26
C ILE A 7 -27.83 -24.78 4.33
N ILE A 8 -28.07 -25.71 3.41
CA ILE A 8 -27.37 -26.99 3.30
C ILE A 8 -26.41 -26.97 2.11
N ARG A 9 -25.15 -27.39 2.35
CA ARG A 9 -24.09 -27.61 1.37
C ARG A 9 -23.76 -29.10 1.34
N GLU A 10 -24.24 -29.82 0.33
CA GLU A 10 -24.15 -31.29 0.28
C GLU A 10 -22.71 -31.82 0.22
N ASP A 11 -21.82 -31.04 -0.40
CA ASP A 11 -20.38 -31.27 -0.49
C ASP A 11 -19.60 -30.86 0.77
N ASN A 12 -20.28 -30.24 1.75
CA ASN A 12 -19.69 -29.66 2.95
C ASN A 12 -18.64 -28.56 2.64
N VAL A 13 -18.73 -27.92 1.47
CA VAL A 13 -17.86 -26.83 1.05
C VAL A 13 -18.61 -25.49 1.17
N GLY A 14 -17.96 -24.50 1.77
CA GLY A 14 -18.50 -23.15 1.87
C GLY A 14 -18.47 -22.44 0.53
N LYS A 15 -19.59 -21.83 0.14
CA LYS A 15 -19.62 -20.96 -1.03
C LYS A 15 -18.87 -19.66 -0.74
N ILE A 16 -18.09 -19.21 -1.71
CA ILE A 16 -17.53 -17.85 -1.76
C ILE A 16 -18.45 -16.99 -2.61
N ILE A 17 -18.84 -15.84 -2.09
CA ILE A 17 -19.60 -14.79 -2.78
C ILE A 17 -18.64 -13.63 -3.00
N SER A 18 -18.45 -13.25 -4.26
CA SER A 18 -17.73 -12.06 -4.69
C SER A 18 -18.53 -11.39 -5.79
N GLU A 19 -18.40 -10.07 -5.93
CA GLU A 19 -18.90 -9.36 -7.11
C GLU A 19 -17.74 -9.08 -8.05
N ASP A 20 -17.89 -9.52 -9.31
CA ASP A 20 -16.80 -9.63 -10.28
C ASP A 20 -16.09 -8.28 -10.51
N GLY A 21 -14.77 -8.26 -10.28
CA GLY A 21 -13.87 -7.18 -10.69
C GLY A 21 -13.83 -5.94 -9.80
N MET A 22 -14.56 -5.89 -8.68
CA MET A 22 -14.60 -4.72 -7.80
C MET A 22 -14.13 -5.03 -6.36
N LEU A 23 -13.15 -4.27 -5.88
CA LEU A 23 -12.75 -4.27 -4.46
C LEU A 23 -13.93 -3.79 -3.59
N ASP A 24 -14.18 -4.43 -2.44
CA ASP A 24 -15.22 -4.05 -1.48
C ASP A 24 -16.66 -3.97 -2.03
N ALA A 25 -17.01 -4.83 -2.98
CA ALA A 25 -18.32 -4.77 -3.63
C ALA A 25 -19.43 -5.54 -2.90
N VAL A 26 -19.09 -6.55 -2.10
CA VAL A 26 -20.11 -7.34 -1.38
C VAL A 26 -20.57 -6.59 -0.14
N ASP A 27 -21.84 -6.16 -0.12
CA ASP A 27 -22.52 -5.69 1.09
C ASP A 27 -22.85 -6.88 2.02
N ILE A 28 -22.21 -6.90 3.18
CA ILE A 28 -22.28 -7.99 4.15
C ILE A 28 -23.68 -8.04 4.78
N GLU A 29 -24.22 -6.90 5.24
CA GLU A 29 -25.54 -6.84 5.86
C GLU A 29 -26.65 -7.21 4.89
N GLU A 30 -26.62 -6.70 3.65
CA GLU A 30 -27.58 -7.09 2.62
C GLU A 30 -27.49 -8.59 2.28
N THR A 31 -26.27 -9.11 2.14
CA THR A 31 -26.04 -10.55 1.90
C THR A 31 -26.63 -11.39 3.04
N LEU A 32 -26.40 -10.98 4.29
CA LEU A 32 -26.94 -11.67 5.46
C LEU A 32 -28.47 -11.58 5.52
N GLN A 33 -29.07 -10.42 5.30
CA GLN A 33 -30.53 -10.26 5.34
C GLN A 33 -31.23 -11.06 4.24
N SER A 34 -30.71 -11.00 3.01
CA SER A 34 -31.34 -11.61 1.84
C SER A 34 -31.14 -13.13 1.77
N LYS A 35 -29.94 -13.63 2.11
CA LYS A 35 -29.56 -15.03 1.91
C LYS A 35 -29.39 -15.81 3.21
N TYR A 36 -28.95 -15.16 4.30
CA TYR A 36 -28.60 -15.83 5.57
C TYR A 36 -29.34 -15.25 6.77
N ASN A 37 -30.64 -14.99 6.65
CA ASN A 37 -31.41 -14.23 7.64
C ASN A 37 -31.31 -14.80 9.08
N TYR A 38 -31.10 -16.11 9.23
CA TYR A 38 -30.88 -16.72 10.55
C TYR A 38 -29.53 -16.32 11.19
N LEU A 39 -28.47 -16.16 10.40
CA LEU A 39 -27.20 -15.60 10.87
C LEU A 39 -27.38 -14.14 11.25
N TYR A 40 -28.08 -13.35 10.41
CA TYR A 40 -28.37 -11.95 10.69
C TYR A 40 -29.11 -11.76 12.01
N ASN A 41 -30.19 -12.51 12.24
CA ASN A 41 -30.96 -12.45 13.47
C ASN A 41 -30.13 -12.86 14.69
N SER A 42 -29.35 -13.95 14.58
CA SER A 42 -28.46 -14.38 15.66
C SER A 42 -27.38 -13.34 15.97
N MET A 43 -26.84 -12.64 14.97
CA MET A 43 -25.91 -11.52 15.19
C MET A 43 -26.56 -10.38 15.99
N LYS A 44 -27.80 -10.02 15.68
CA LYS A 44 -28.53 -8.98 16.42
C LYS A 44 -28.83 -9.42 17.84
N GLU A 45 -29.24 -10.67 18.05
CA GLU A 45 -29.45 -11.25 19.40
C GLU A 45 -28.17 -11.23 20.24
N ASP A 46 -27.03 -11.53 19.62
CA ASP A 46 -25.71 -11.48 20.25
C ASP A 46 -25.15 -10.07 20.42
N ASN A 47 -25.85 -9.03 19.94
CA ASN A 47 -25.38 -7.64 19.86
C ASN A 47 -24.06 -7.47 19.08
N TYR A 48 -23.82 -8.34 18.09
CA TYR A 48 -22.66 -8.24 17.21
C TYR A 48 -22.79 -7.05 16.27
N THR A 49 -21.75 -6.21 16.19
CA THR A 49 -21.72 -5.01 15.35
C THR A 49 -20.73 -5.20 14.20
N LEU A 50 -21.19 -5.02 12.96
CA LEU A 50 -20.31 -4.95 11.79
C LEU A 50 -19.60 -3.59 11.77
N LYS A 51 -18.27 -3.60 11.87
CA LYS A 51 -17.45 -2.38 11.77
C LYS A 51 -17.21 -1.96 10.33
N ILE A 52 -17.11 -2.94 9.44
CA ILE A 52 -17.03 -2.77 8.00
C ILE A 52 -18.21 -3.56 7.43
N ASN A 53 -19.01 -2.93 6.58
CA ASN A 53 -20.18 -3.56 5.95
C ASN A 53 -19.91 -4.00 4.51
N HIS A 54 -18.72 -3.76 3.98
CA HIS A 54 -18.36 -4.12 2.62
C HIS A 54 -17.11 -4.99 2.62
N CYS A 55 -17.03 -5.96 1.71
CA CYS A 55 -15.85 -6.80 1.55
C CYS A 55 -15.64 -7.21 0.11
N THR A 56 -14.43 -7.63 -0.25
CA THR A 56 -14.14 -8.20 -1.57
C THR A 56 -14.80 -9.57 -1.75
N TYR A 57 -14.76 -10.42 -0.71
CA TYR A 57 -15.51 -11.67 -0.74
C TYR A 57 -16.00 -12.12 0.64
N PHE A 58 -17.17 -12.74 0.62
CA PHE A 58 -17.87 -13.33 1.74
C PHE A 58 -17.80 -14.86 1.61
N LYS A 59 -17.19 -15.53 2.58
CA LYS A 59 -17.00 -16.99 2.61
C LYS A 59 -17.90 -17.61 3.67
N GLU A 60 -18.70 -18.58 3.27
CA GLU A 60 -19.51 -19.37 4.20
C GLU A 60 -18.65 -20.28 5.09
N ILE A 61 -19.04 -20.40 6.36
CA ILE A 61 -18.50 -21.42 7.27
C ILE A 61 -19.47 -22.59 7.30
N VAL A 62 -19.02 -23.77 6.89
CA VAL A 62 -19.84 -24.98 6.83
C VAL A 62 -19.40 -26.00 7.87
N PHE A 63 -20.35 -26.49 8.67
CA PHE A 63 -20.12 -27.56 9.63
C PHE A 63 -21.23 -28.61 9.54
N LYS A 64 -20.86 -29.86 9.25
CA LYS A 64 -21.80 -30.98 9.03
C LYS A 64 -22.89 -30.62 8.01
N LYS A 65 -22.46 -30.14 6.84
CA LYS A 65 -23.27 -29.70 5.69
C LYS A 65 -24.14 -28.47 5.95
N LYS A 66 -24.08 -27.85 7.13
CA LYS A 66 -24.87 -26.65 7.45
C LYS A 66 -23.99 -25.42 7.37
N VAL A 67 -24.48 -24.35 6.75
CA VAL A 67 -23.84 -23.04 6.86
C VAL A 67 -24.10 -22.49 8.26
N VAL A 68 -23.05 -22.34 9.07
CA VAL A 68 -23.12 -21.99 10.50
C VAL A 68 -22.48 -20.65 10.85
N GLY A 69 -21.98 -19.95 9.85
CA GLY A 69 -21.28 -18.68 10.02
C GLY A 69 -20.71 -18.16 8.71
N PHE A 70 -19.90 -17.11 8.80
CA PHE A 70 -19.17 -16.54 7.67
C PHE A 70 -17.85 -15.89 8.10
N PHE A 71 -16.96 -15.74 7.12
CA PHE A 71 -15.82 -14.83 7.12
C PHE A 71 -15.98 -13.83 5.98
N ALA A 72 -15.58 -12.58 6.20
CA ALA A 72 -15.58 -11.54 5.19
C ALA A 72 -14.18 -10.95 5.06
N TYR A 73 -13.70 -10.85 3.83
CA TYR A 73 -12.33 -10.44 3.52
C TYR A 73 -12.28 -9.27 2.55
N THR A 74 -11.39 -8.34 2.81
CA THR A 74 -10.98 -7.30 1.85
C THR A 74 -9.58 -7.62 1.34
N ILE A 75 -9.39 -7.51 0.03
CA ILE A 75 -8.07 -7.65 -0.60
C ILE A 75 -7.33 -6.32 -0.43
N ILE A 76 -6.18 -6.36 0.23
CA ILE A 76 -5.37 -5.16 0.50
C ILE A 76 -4.53 -4.78 -0.74
N ASN A 77 -4.02 -5.77 -1.46
CA ASN A 77 -3.22 -5.57 -2.68
C ASN A 77 -3.31 -6.77 -3.64
N SER A 78 -2.69 -6.63 -4.82
CA SER A 78 -2.71 -7.62 -5.91
C SER A 78 -2.05 -8.97 -5.58
N LEU A 79 -1.32 -9.10 -4.46
CA LEU A 79 -0.61 -10.34 -4.07
C LEU A 79 -1.41 -11.27 -3.15
N SER A 80 -2.74 -11.15 -3.13
CA SER A 80 -3.61 -11.98 -2.27
C SER A 80 -3.39 -11.76 -0.77
N ASN A 81 -2.93 -10.58 -0.34
CA ASN A 81 -2.97 -10.21 1.07
C ASN A 81 -4.42 -9.93 1.48
N LEU A 82 -4.90 -10.69 2.45
CA LEU A 82 -6.28 -10.67 2.91
C LEU A 82 -6.37 -9.97 4.25
N SER A 83 -7.26 -8.99 4.37
CA SER A 83 -7.69 -8.49 5.67
C SER A 83 -9.01 -9.16 6.05
N LEU A 84 -9.02 -9.89 7.16
CA LEU A 84 -10.26 -10.40 7.75
C LEU A 84 -11.00 -9.24 8.41
N VAL A 85 -12.06 -8.74 7.78
CA VAL A 85 -12.80 -7.54 8.20
C VAL A 85 -14.01 -7.85 9.06
N ALA A 86 -14.60 -9.03 8.93
CA ALA A 86 -15.66 -9.51 9.80
C ALA A 86 -15.68 -11.05 9.88
N SER A 87 -16.12 -11.57 11.02
CA SER A 87 -16.38 -13.00 11.17
C SER A 87 -17.50 -13.22 12.17
N PHE A 88 -18.38 -14.18 11.88
CA PHE A 88 -19.42 -14.59 12.81
C PHE A 88 -19.65 -16.09 12.72
N ILE A 89 -19.70 -16.73 13.88
CA ILE A 89 -20.07 -18.14 14.03
C ILE A 89 -21.22 -18.19 15.03
N LEU A 90 -22.29 -18.92 14.66
CA LEU A 90 -23.44 -19.16 15.53
C LEU A 90 -22.98 -19.67 16.92
N PRO A 91 -23.57 -19.17 18.02
CA PRO A 91 -23.11 -19.46 19.38
C PRO A 91 -22.89 -20.94 19.68
N GLU A 92 -23.79 -21.81 19.26
CA GLU A 92 -23.73 -23.26 19.51
C GLU A 92 -22.65 -24.01 18.71
N PHE A 93 -22.06 -23.36 17.71
CA PHE A 93 -20.94 -23.88 16.91
C PHE A 93 -19.60 -23.25 17.30
N ARG A 94 -19.57 -22.29 18.24
CA ARG A 94 -18.32 -21.74 18.78
C ARG A 94 -17.52 -22.80 19.53
N GLY A 95 -16.19 -22.67 19.54
CA GLY A 95 -15.28 -23.62 20.18
C GLY A 95 -15.02 -24.91 19.39
N ARG A 96 -15.52 -25.01 18.16
CA ARG A 96 -15.33 -26.17 17.27
C ARG A 96 -14.05 -26.13 16.42
N GLY A 97 -13.20 -25.11 16.58
CA GLY A 97 -11.99 -24.94 15.77
C GLY A 97 -12.19 -24.16 14.47
N LEU A 98 -13.42 -23.87 14.06
CA LEU A 98 -13.74 -23.28 12.75
C LEU A 98 -12.97 -21.99 12.40
N PHE A 99 -12.74 -21.11 13.38
CA PHE A 99 -11.89 -19.92 13.17
C PHE A 99 -10.44 -20.28 12.84
N PHE A 100 -9.89 -21.25 13.56
CA PHE A 100 -8.52 -21.72 13.37
C PHE A 100 -8.37 -22.48 12.05
N ASP A 101 -9.35 -23.31 11.69
CA ASP A 101 -9.36 -24.04 10.43
C ASP A 101 -9.29 -23.07 9.24
N GLU A 102 -9.99 -21.94 9.31
CA GLU A 102 -9.91 -20.89 8.28
C GLU A 102 -8.53 -20.23 8.20
N ILE A 103 -7.95 -19.85 9.35
CA ILE A 103 -6.61 -19.23 9.36
C ILE A 103 -5.58 -20.19 8.76
N ASN A 104 -5.65 -21.48 9.07
CA ASN A 104 -4.78 -22.48 8.46
C ASN A 104 -5.01 -22.62 6.98
N ASP A 105 -6.26 -22.74 6.53
CA ASP A 105 -6.61 -22.81 5.10
C ASP A 105 -6.00 -21.63 4.33
N VAL A 106 -6.08 -20.41 4.88
CA VAL A 106 -5.45 -19.23 4.28
C VAL A 106 -3.93 -19.39 4.14
N PHE A 107 -3.23 -19.89 5.17
CA PHE A 107 -1.79 -20.13 5.11
C PHE A 107 -1.41 -21.31 4.19
N GLU A 108 -2.19 -22.40 4.19
CA GLU A 108 -1.99 -23.58 3.32
C GLU A 108 -2.14 -23.23 1.83
N ASN A 109 -2.87 -22.17 1.52
CA ASN A 109 -3.00 -21.60 0.18
C ASN A 109 -1.92 -20.54 -0.14
N GLY A 110 -0.92 -20.37 0.72
CA GLY A 110 0.20 -19.44 0.51
C GLY A 110 -0.17 -17.96 0.59
N LYS A 111 -1.34 -17.62 1.15
CA LYS A 111 -1.81 -16.24 1.30
C LYS A 111 -1.36 -15.68 2.65
N GLN A 112 -1.13 -14.37 2.71
CA GLN A 112 -0.96 -13.67 3.98
C GLN A 112 -2.29 -13.14 4.46
N ILE A 113 -2.48 -13.15 5.78
CA ILE A 113 -3.66 -12.64 6.44
C ILE A 113 -3.29 -11.59 7.49
N SER A 114 -4.08 -10.53 7.52
CA SER A 114 -4.21 -9.61 8.63
C SER A 114 -5.64 -9.66 9.17
N ILE A 115 -5.83 -9.16 10.39
CA ILE A 115 -7.17 -9.07 11.01
C ILE A 115 -7.46 -7.62 11.33
N TYR A 116 -8.61 -7.13 10.87
CA TYR A 116 -9.01 -5.75 11.07
C TYR A 116 -9.52 -5.53 12.49
N TYR A 117 -8.76 -4.74 13.26
CA TYR A 117 -9.07 -4.23 14.60
C TYR A 117 -9.89 -5.21 15.49
N PRO A 118 -9.36 -6.41 15.78
CA PRO A 118 -10.14 -7.43 16.47
C PRO A 118 -10.27 -7.19 17.98
N PRO A 119 -11.32 -7.72 18.62
CA PRO A 119 -11.49 -7.70 20.07
C PRO A 119 -10.47 -8.60 20.78
N ARG A 120 -10.29 -8.38 22.10
CA ARG A 120 -9.37 -9.14 22.96
C ARG A 120 -9.47 -10.66 22.79
N PHE A 121 -10.69 -11.20 22.68
CA PHE A 121 -10.89 -12.65 22.63
C PHE A 121 -10.22 -13.29 21.40
N ILE A 122 -10.09 -12.57 20.28
CA ILE A 122 -9.38 -13.07 19.09
C ILE A 122 -7.89 -13.23 19.42
N ILE A 123 -7.29 -12.28 20.14
CA ILE A 123 -5.90 -12.37 20.59
C ILE A 123 -5.71 -13.58 21.51
N GLU A 124 -6.65 -13.82 22.42
CA GLU A 124 -6.63 -15.01 23.29
C GLU A 124 -6.74 -16.33 22.49
N LEU A 125 -7.55 -16.35 21.42
CA LEU A 125 -7.61 -17.48 20.50
C LEU A 125 -6.28 -17.67 19.74
N LEU A 126 -5.68 -16.61 19.24
CA LEU A 126 -4.38 -16.68 18.56
C LEU A 126 -3.28 -17.21 19.50
N ILE A 127 -3.29 -16.80 20.78
CA ILE A 127 -2.36 -17.35 21.78
C ILE A 127 -2.63 -18.85 21.99
N LYS A 128 -3.90 -19.22 22.18
CA LYS A 128 -4.30 -20.62 22.40
C LYS A 128 -3.84 -21.54 21.26
N TYR A 129 -3.90 -21.05 20.02
CA TYR A 129 -3.53 -21.82 18.83
C TYR A 129 -2.08 -21.61 18.37
N GLY A 130 -1.28 -20.87 19.13
CA GLY A 130 0.15 -20.71 18.85
C GLY A 130 0.50 -19.74 17.72
N PHE A 131 -0.42 -18.83 17.35
CA PHE A 131 -0.17 -17.69 16.46
C PHE A 131 0.21 -16.40 17.22
N ALA A 132 0.12 -16.43 18.54
CA ALA A 132 0.55 -15.34 19.40
C ALA A 132 1.20 -15.87 20.68
N THR A 133 2.01 -15.06 21.34
CA THR A 133 2.59 -15.37 22.65
C THR A 133 2.53 -14.18 23.56
N LYS A 134 2.51 -14.45 24.86
CA LYS A 134 2.71 -13.43 25.89
C LYS A 134 4.21 -13.27 26.14
N ILE A 135 4.71 -12.05 26.04
CA ILE A 135 6.09 -11.71 26.45
C ILE A 135 6.16 -11.29 27.91
N ASN A 136 5.02 -10.87 28.49
CA ASN A 136 4.80 -10.79 29.92
C ASN A 136 3.30 -10.96 30.22
N GLU A 137 2.86 -10.70 31.46
CA GLU A 137 1.46 -10.87 31.85
C GLU A 137 0.48 -9.99 31.04
N ASN A 138 0.94 -8.84 30.56
CA ASN A 138 0.13 -7.78 29.96
C ASN A 138 0.30 -7.65 28.45
N ILE A 139 1.46 -7.97 27.89
CA ILE A 139 1.82 -7.73 26.49
C ILE A 139 1.92 -9.06 25.76
N ALA A 140 1.20 -9.14 24.64
CA ALA A 140 1.33 -10.22 23.68
C ALA A 140 1.84 -9.73 22.33
N LEU A 141 2.49 -10.65 21.63
CA LEU A 141 2.91 -10.54 20.25
C LEU A 141 2.13 -11.52 19.41
N THR A 142 1.64 -11.06 18.27
CA THR A 142 0.98 -11.89 17.26
C THR A 142 1.86 -12.00 16.03
N SER A 143 1.84 -13.16 15.38
CA SER A 143 2.48 -13.35 14.07
C SER A 143 1.57 -12.90 12.92
N ILE A 144 0.26 -12.81 13.17
CA ILE A 144 -0.74 -12.28 12.27
C ILE A 144 -0.82 -10.77 12.49
N LYS A 145 -0.71 -10.00 11.41
CA LYS A 145 -0.77 -8.53 11.43
C LYS A 145 -2.18 -8.04 11.79
N MET A 146 -2.24 -6.92 12.50
CA MET A 146 -3.50 -6.29 12.91
C MET A 146 -3.66 -4.96 12.17
N ASP A 147 -4.74 -4.81 11.43
CA ASP A 147 -5.04 -3.60 10.69
C ASP A 147 -5.83 -2.65 11.59
N ILE A 148 -5.26 -1.49 11.88
CA ILE A 148 -5.77 -0.52 12.84
C ILE A 148 -6.09 0.79 12.10
N PRO A 149 -7.37 1.16 11.97
CA PRO A 149 -7.71 2.44 11.37
C PRO A 149 -7.24 3.60 12.27
N SER A 150 -6.73 4.66 11.65
CA SER A 150 -6.20 5.87 12.32
C SER A 150 -7.15 6.46 13.37
N ASN A 151 -8.47 6.43 13.11
CA ASN A 151 -9.49 6.94 14.03
C ASN A 151 -9.64 6.13 15.34
N MET A 152 -9.02 4.95 15.43
CA MET A 152 -8.99 4.14 16.66
C MET A 152 -7.79 4.47 17.54
N ILE A 153 -6.84 5.29 17.12
CA ILE A 153 -5.75 5.74 18.00
C ILE A 153 -6.33 6.73 19.02
N SER A 154 -6.08 6.50 20.32
CA SER A 154 -6.56 7.40 21.39
C SER A 154 -5.48 8.16 22.12
N ASP A 155 -4.30 7.56 22.28
CA ASP A 155 -3.26 8.10 23.14
C ASP A 155 -1.91 8.02 22.41
N ILE A 156 -1.09 9.06 22.58
CA ILE A 156 0.22 9.22 21.93
C ILE A 156 1.26 9.55 23.01
N TYR A 157 2.39 8.87 22.95
CA TYR A 157 3.55 9.15 23.80
C TYR A 157 4.79 9.43 22.95
N GLY A 158 5.60 10.42 23.36
CA GLY A 158 6.94 10.65 22.81
C GLY A 158 7.02 11.54 21.56
N GLY A 159 5.93 12.17 21.11
CA GLY A 159 5.98 13.12 19.99
C GLY A 159 4.64 13.76 19.62
N ASP A 160 4.70 14.80 18.78
CA ASP A 160 3.56 15.53 18.19
C ASP A 160 3.29 15.09 16.74
N GLU A 161 3.71 13.88 16.35
CA GLU A 161 3.55 13.40 14.98
C GLU A 161 2.08 13.39 14.55
N LEU A 162 1.81 13.92 13.35
CA LEU A 162 0.49 13.97 12.76
C LEU A 162 0.01 12.54 12.50
N ILE A 163 -1.05 12.12 13.20
CA ILE A 163 -1.84 10.96 12.77
C ILE A 163 -2.46 11.35 11.42
N TYR A 164 -2.10 10.62 10.37
CA TYR A 164 -2.70 10.83 9.06
C TYR A 164 -4.11 10.25 9.10
N ASN A 165 -5.10 11.14 9.12
CA ASN A 165 -6.49 10.75 8.91
C ASN A 165 -6.56 9.97 7.59
N ASP A 166 -7.25 8.83 7.62
CA ASP A 166 -7.43 7.88 6.50
C ASP A 166 -6.31 6.84 6.31
N TYR A 167 -5.28 6.81 7.19
CA TYR A 167 -4.30 5.72 7.19
C TYR A 167 -4.76 4.51 7.99
N VAL A 168 -4.40 3.31 7.53
CA VAL A 168 -4.52 2.05 8.29
C VAL A 168 -3.12 1.68 8.77
N TYR A 169 -2.92 1.71 10.07
CA TYR A 169 -1.68 1.31 10.71
C TYR A 169 -1.66 -0.19 10.92
N THR A 170 -0.47 -0.78 10.92
CA THR A 170 -0.30 -2.19 11.26
C THR A 170 0.32 -2.33 12.64
N SER A 171 -0.20 -3.26 13.44
CA SER A 171 0.42 -3.66 14.71
C SER A 171 0.52 -5.17 14.83
N ILE A 172 1.51 -5.62 15.62
CA ILE A 172 1.65 -6.99 16.08
C ILE A 172 1.68 -7.10 17.61
N ILE A 173 1.45 -5.98 18.31
CA ILE A 173 1.64 -5.87 19.76
C ILE A 173 0.30 -5.53 20.40
N TYR A 174 -0.16 -6.37 21.31
CA TYR A 174 -1.40 -6.18 22.05
C TYR A 174 -1.15 -6.05 23.55
N ASP A 175 -1.84 -5.09 24.17
CA ASP A 175 -1.79 -4.84 25.60
C ASP A 175 -3.11 -5.23 26.27
N PHE A 176 -3.09 -6.33 27.00
CA PHE A 176 -4.21 -6.86 27.79
C PHE A 176 -4.68 -5.92 28.89
N LYS A 177 -3.79 -5.08 29.44
CA LYS A 177 -4.12 -4.20 30.56
C LYS A 177 -4.98 -3.03 30.09
N SER A 178 -4.66 -2.43 28.94
CA SER A 178 -5.45 -1.36 28.30
C SER A 178 -6.51 -1.88 27.31
N CYS A 179 -6.44 -3.17 26.96
CA CYS A 179 -7.20 -3.82 25.89
C CYS A 179 -7.02 -3.11 24.53
N GLY A 180 -5.82 -2.63 24.22
CA GLY A 180 -5.51 -1.89 23.00
C GLY A 180 -4.27 -2.43 22.28
N PHE A 181 -4.12 -2.06 21.02
CA PHE A 181 -2.92 -2.33 20.24
C PHE A 181 -1.89 -1.23 20.45
N ILE A 182 -0.62 -1.63 20.47
CA ILE A 182 0.53 -0.73 20.56
C ILE A 182 1.11 -0.61 19.16
N ILE A 183 1.24 0.61 18.65
CA ILE A 183 1.86 0.90 17.35
C ILE A 183 3.14 1.69 17.61
N THR A 184 4.23 1.24 17.00
CA THR A 184 5.55 1.90 17.05
C THR A 184 5.95 2.25 15.61
N PRO A 185 5.87 3.52 15.17
CA PRO A 185 6.24 3.89 13.82
C PRO A 185 7.73 3.59 13.56
N GLU A 186 8.05 3.03 12.39
CA GLU A 186 9.39 2.54 12.06
C GLU A 186 10.47 3.63 12.13
N GLU A 187 10.10 4.87 11.81
CA GLU A 187 11.00 6.02 11.77
C GLU A 187 11.38 6.55 13.17
N ASN A 188 10.59 6.23 14.20
CA ASN A 188 10.75 6.83 15.51
C ASN A 188 10.48 5.85 16.67
N LYS A 189 11.51 5.09 17.05
CA LYS A 189 11.48 4.09 18.14
C LYS A 189 11.10 4.65 19.52
N ASN A 190 10.94 5.96 19.64
CA ASN A 190 10.55 6.63 20.87
C ASN A 190 9.06 7.00 20.93
N ILE A 191 8.32 6.86 19.83
CA ILE A 191 6.89 7.16 19.78
C ILE A 191 6.09 5.87 19.97
N ILE A 192 5.06 5.94 20.81
CA ILE A 192 4.11 4.85 21.03
C ILE A 192 2.70 5.40 20.84
N TYR A 193 1.96 4.82 19.91
CA TYR A 193 0.51 5.01 19.82
C TYR A 193 -0.21 3.85 20.49
N LEU A 194 -1.26 4.19 21.24
CA LEU A 194 -2.16 3.21 21.82
C LEU A 194 -3.55 3.37 21.25
N THR A 195 -4.14 2.26 20.82
CA THR A 195 -5.52 2.26 20.32
C THR A 195 -6.52 2.32 21.45
N ARG A 196 -7.72 2.82 21.13
CA ARG A 196 -8.94 2.55 21.85
C ARG A 196 -9.12 1.04 22.02
N PRO A 197 -9.84 0.61 23.04
CA PRO A 197 -10.20 -0.79 23.18
C PRO A 197 -11.46 -1.06 22.36
N TYR A 198 -11.71 -2.34 22.08
CA TYR A 198 -12.95 -2.74 21.44
C TYR A 198 -14.15 -2.41 22.36
N GLU A 199 -15.32 -2.12 21.77
CA GLU A 199 -16.50 -1.69 22.55
C GLU A 199 -16.96 -2.74 23.57
N GLU A 200 -16.83 -4.02 23.23
CA GLU A 200 -17.11 -5.12 24.15
C GLU A 200 -16.11 -5.18 25.29
N ASP A 201 -14.82 -4.94 25.01
CA ASP A 201 -13.75 -4.90 26.01
C ASP A 201 -13.93 -3.72 26.97
N MET A 202 -14.56 -2.63 26.51
CA MET A 202 -14.95 -1.50 27.37
C MET A 202 -16.01 -1.85 28.40
N LYS A 203 -16.78 -2.93 28.23
CA LYS A 203 -17.77 -3.32 29.24
C LYS A 203 -17.09 -3.82 30.53
N ASN A 204 -15.80 -4.18 30.47
CA ASN A 204 -15.01 -4.58 31.63
C ASN A 204 -14.60 -3.35 32.49
N ASN A 205 -15.00 -3.35 33.76
CA ASN A 205 -14.68 -2.29 34.71
C ASN A 205 -13.18 -2.14 34.98
N GLU A 206 -12.39 -3.21 34.85
CA GLU A 206 -10.94 -3.14 35.02
C GLU A 206 -10.29 -2.37 33.88
N THR A 207 -10.68 -2.65 32.62
CA THR A 207 -10.22 -1.90 31.45
C THR A 207 -10.49 -0.41 31.60
N LYS A 208 -11.71 -0.03 32.02
CA LYS A 208 -12.06 1.38 32.28
C LYS A 208 -11.16 2.01 33.34
N LYS A 209 -10.85 1.29 34.42
CA LYS A 209 -9.97 1.78 35.50
C LYS A 209 -8.54 1.96 35.02
N THR A 210 -7.99 0.98 34.30
CA THR A 210 -6.64 1.09 33.73
C THR A 210 -6.55 2.31 32.83
N ARG A 211 -7.49 2.46 31.88
CA ARG A 211 -7.39 3.52 30.87
C ARG A 211 -7.47 4.93 31.44
N LYS A 212 -8.16 5.12 32.57
CA LYS A 212 -8.15 6.40 33.31
C LYS A 212 -6.79 6.76 33.90
N ASN A 213 -5.93 5.78 34.10
CA ASN A 213 -4.62 5.93 34.75
C ASN A 213 -3.45 5.80 33.76
N ILE A 214 -3.72 5.81 32.44
CA ILE A 214 -2.66 5.82 31.43
C ILE A 214 -1.97 7.19 31.47
N ASN A 215 -0.66 7.16 31.65
CA ASN A 215 0.21 8.33 31.76
C ASN A 215 1.61 8.00 31.22
N ASN A 216 2.54 8.94 31.28
CA ASN A 216 3.90 8.73 30.77
C ASN A 216 4.63 7.53 31.41
N ASN A 217 4.42 7.27 32.70
CA ASN A 217 5.03 6.12 33.36
C ASN A 217 4.52 4.80 32.77
N TYR A 218 3.25 4.74 32.39
CA TYR A 218 2.66 3.57 31.71
C TYR A 218 3.35 3.29 30.37
N PHE A 219 3.61 4.32 29.58
CA PHE A 219 4.30 4.17 28.30
C PHE A 219 5.78 3.82 28.47
N GLU A 220 6.45 4.35 29.48
CA GLU A 220 7.82 3.94 29.83
C GLU A 220 7.88 2.48 30.28
N GLU A 221 6.89 1.99 31.04
CA GLU A 221 6.76 0.57 31.38
C GLU A 221 6.67 -0.30 30.11
N ILE A 222 5.80 0.07 29.15
CA ILE A 222 5.69 -0.62 27.86
C ILE A 222 7.02 -0.61 27.11
N LYS A 223 7.67 0.55 27.01
CA LYS A 223 8.93 0.72 26.31
C LYS A 223 10.03 -0.17 26.89
N ASN A 224 10.13 -0.23 28.22
CA ASN A 224 11.09 -1.09 28.90
C ASN A 224 10.81 -2.58 28.61
N VAL A 225 9.55 -3.01 28.67
CA VAL A 225 9.17 -4.40 28.34
C VAL A 225 9.58 -4.76 26.91
N LEU A 226 9.34 -3.88 25.93
CA LEU A 226 9.69 -4.13 24.53
C LEU A 226 11.21 -4.17 24.32
N ASN A 227 11.95 -3.27 24.97
CA ASN A 227 13.41 -3.22 24.88
C ASN A 227 14.06 -4.45 25.53
N ASP A 228 13.63 -4.82 26.73
CA ASP A 228 14.15 -5.97 27.48
C ASP A 228 13.92 -7.29 26.75
N ASN A 229 12.86 -7.38 25.94
CA ASN A 229 12.50 -8.57 25.20
C ASN A 229 12.92 -8.56 23.73
N LYS A 230 13.56 -7.51 23.22
CA LYS A 230 13.79 -7.29 21.77
C LYS A 230 14.32 -8.53 21.03
N SER A 231 15.33 -9.21 21.56
CA SER A 231 15.90 -10.41 20.96
C SER A 231 14.93 -11.61 20.96
N ASN A 232 14.11 -11.72 22.02
CA ASN A 232 13.07 -12.74 22.11
C ASN A 232 11.92 -12.46 21.14
N ILE A 233 11.57 -11.19 20.91
CA ILE A 233 10.56 -10.78 19.90
C ILE A 233 10.98 -11.27 18.51
N GLU A 234 12.21 -10.96 18.08
CA GLU A 234 12.71 -11.36 16.77
C GLU A 234 12.79 -12.89 16.63
N LYS A 235 13.25 -13.59 17.68
CA LYS A 235 13.30 -15.05 17.68
C LYS A 235 11.91 -15.67 17.62
N PHE A 236 10.95 -15.10 18.34
CA PHE A 236 9.57 -15.55 18.39
C PHE A 236 8.90 -15.44 17.01
N LEU A 237 8.96 -14.27 16.38
CA LEU A 237 8.38 -14.04 15.06
C LEU A 237 8.95 -15.03 14.03
N LYS A 238 10.28 -15.20 13.99
CA LYS A 238 10.94 -16.20 13.14
C LYS A 238 10.53 -17.64 13.44
N THR A 239 10.16 -17.96 14.67
CA THR A 239 9.78 -19.32 15.07
C THR A 239 8.35 -19.62 14.65
N ILE A 240 7.41 -18.69 14.87
CA ILE A 240 6.03 -18.89 14.44
C ILE A 240 5.92 -18.89 12.92
N GLU A 241 6.60 -17.97 12.22
CA GLU A 241 6.55 -17.92 10.76
C GLU A 241 7.01 -19.24 10.11
N LYS A 242 7.94 -19.96 10.76
CA LYS A 242 8.39 -21.29 10.32
C LYS A 242 7.39 -22.41 10.59
N ASN A 243 6.48 -22.19 11.54
CA ASN A 243 5.47 -23.17 11.94
C ASN A 243 4.15 -22.96 11.20
N TYR A 244 4.03 -21.95 10.34
CA TYR A 244 2.87 -21.82 9.47
C TYR A 244 2.72 -23.09 8.62
N PRO A 245 1.48 -23.55 8.38
CA PRO A 245 1.22 -24.62 7.44
C PRO A 245 1.94 -24.30 6.13
N ILE A 246 2.87 -25.18 5.74
CA ILE A 246 3.59 -25.02 4.49
C ILE A 246 2.56 -25.20 3.38
N PRO A 247 2.49 -24.28 2.38
CA PRO A 247 1.53 -24.43 1.31
C PRO A 247 1.63 -25.82 0.69
N SER A 248 0.49 -26.47 0.50
CA SER A 248 0.42 -27.85 -0.03
C SER A 248 1.06 -27.97 -1.43
N TYR A 249 1.30 -26.84 -2.07
CA TYR A 249 2.04 -26.71 -3.32
C TYR A 249 3.45 -26.18 -3.03
N ASN A 250 4.39 -27.08 -2.76
CA ASN A 250 5.81 -26.72 -2.81
C ASN A 250 6.19 -26.53 -4.29
N ILE A 251 6.01 -25.30 -4.78
CA ILE A 251 6.48 -24.82 -6.09
C ILE A 251 8.00 -24.74 -6.16
N LEU A 252 8.70 -25.11 -5.09
CA LEU A 252 10.14 -25.25 -5.10
C LEU A 252 10.51 -26.71 -5.40
N ASP A 253 11.50 -26.88 -6.27
CA ASP A 253 12.18 -28.16 -6.44
C ASP A 253 13.13 -28.43 -5.25
N ASP A 254 13.83 -29.57 -5.29
CA ASP A 254 14.78 -29.96 -4.25
C ASP A 254 15.99 -29.00 -4.11
N ASN A 255 16.15 -28.04 -5.04
CA ASN A 255 17.19 -27.02 -5.04
C ASN A 255 16.70 -25.64 -4.56
N ASN A 256 15.45 -25.53 -4.07
CA ASN A 256 14.79 -24.26 -3.80
C ASN A 256 14.59 -23.36 -5.04
N GLU A 257 14.58 -23.93 -6.24
CA GLU A 257 14.25 -23.21 -7.47
C GLU A 257 12.76 -23.38 -7.81
N ILE A 258 12.16 -22.40 -8.48
CA ILE A 258 10.74 -22.47 -8.86
C ILE A 258 10.56 -23.57 -9.92
N ASP A 259 9.84 -24.62 -9.54
CA ASP A 259 9.38 -25.69 -10.39
C ASP A 259 8.20 -25.21 -11.27
N PHE A 260 8.53 -24.71 -12.45
CA PHE A 260 7.58 -24.19 -13.43
C PHE A 260 6.61 -25.26 -13.97
N GLU A 261 6.91 -26.56 -13.84
CA GLU A 261 5.98 -27.63 -14.20
C GLU A 261 4.89 -27.78 -13.14
N LYS A 262 5.25 -27.78 -11.86
CA LYS A 262 4.26 -27.71 -10.76
C LYS A 262 3.42 -26.44 -10.82
N LEU A 263 4.02 -25.31 -11.20
CA LEU A 263 3.33 -24.02 -11.36
C LEU A 263 2.30 -24.04 -12.52
N LYS A 264 2.57 -24.81 -13.58
CA LYS A 264 1.63 -25.07 -14.68
C LYS A 264 0.50 -26.02 -14.28
N ASP A 265 0.76 -26.98 -13.39
CA ASP A 265 -0.28 -27.88 -12.88
C ASP A 265 -1.20 -27.20 -11.87
N ILE A 266 -0.71 -26.22 -11.11
CA ILE A 266 -1.51 -25.38 -10.20
C ILE A 266 -2.45 -24.48 -11.01
N THR A 267 -1.94 -23.83 -12.04
CA THR A 267 -2.76 -22.99 -12.95
C THR A 267 -3.76 -23.80 -13.79
N LYS A 268 -3.60 -25.13 -13.88
CA LYS A 268 -4.60 -26.05 -14.45
C LYS A 268 -5.59 -26.62 -13.43
N LYS A 269 -5.22 -26.71 -12.15
CA LYS A 269 -6.07 -27.22 -11.06
C LYS A 269 -6.95 -26.13 -10.45
N GLU A 270 -6.50 -24.88 -10.44
CA GLU A 270 -7.39 -23.74 -10.31
C GLU A 270 -8.18 -23.62 -11.61
N GLU A 271 -9.40 -24.16 -11.65
CA GLU A 271 -10.36 -23.87 -12.70
C GLU A 271 -10.46 -22.35 -12.88
N ILE A 272 -9.77 -21.82 -13.88
CA ILE A 272 -10.11 -20.54 -14.49
C ILE A 272 -11.52 -20.75 -15.02
N ASN A 273 -12.48 -20.35 -14.19
CA ASN A 273 -13.92 -20.38 -14.41
C ASN A 273 -14.19 -19.96 -15.86
N GLU A 274 -14.70 -20.86 -16.71
CA GLU A 274 -15.15 -20.51 -18.07
C GLU A 274 -16.20 -19.38 -18.02
N ASN A 275 -16.86 -19.18 -16.88
CA ASN A 275 -17.71 -18.01 -16.57
C ASN A 275 -16.98 -16.67 -16.62
N ILE A 276 -15.69 -16.58 -16.29
CA ILE A 276 -14.92 -15.32 -16.37
C ILE A 276 -14.72 -14.94 -17.84
N LEU A 277 -14.41 -15.91 -18.70
CA LEU A 277 -14.30 -15.74 -20.15
C LEU A 277 -15.67 -15.42 -20.80
N GLU A 278 -16.75 -16.06 -20.36
CA GLU A 278 -18.13 -15.74 -20.78
C GLU A 278 -18.61 -14.36 -20.28
N ASN A 279 -18.14 -13.92 -19.10
CA ASN A 279 -18.49 -12.63 -18.52
C ASN A 279 -17.78 -11.48 -19.26
N PHE A 280 -16.53 -11.67 -19.71
CA PHE A 280 -15.83 -10.69 -20.55
C PHE A 280 -16.47 -10.49 -21.93
N GLU A 281 -17.06 -11.53 -22.52
CA GLU A 281 -17.81 -11.42 -23.78
C GLU A 281 -19.12 -10.62 -23.62
N LYS A 282 -19.74 -10.61 -22.43
CA LYS A 282 -20.97 -9.85 -22.14
C LYS A 282 -20.75 -8.35 -21.90
N ILE A 283 -19.52 -7.91 -21.62
CA ILE A 283 -19.18 -6.49 -21.38
C ILE A 283 -18.71 -5.76 -22.65
N GLY A 284 -18.85 -6.38 -23.82
CA GLY A 284 -18.57 -5.73 -25.12
C GLY A 284 -17.08 -5.64 -25.49
N ILE A 285 -16.19 -6.31 -24.75
CA ILE A 285 -14.79 -6.48 -25.15
C ILE A 285 -14.76 -7.69 -26.09
N GLY A 286 -14.87 -7.43 -27.39
CA GLY A 286 -14.85 -8.48 -28.40
C GLY A 286 -13.60 -9.36 -28.28
N LYS A 287 -13.75 -10.66 -28.55
CA LYS A 287 -12.69 -11.69 -28.52
C LYS A 287 -11.38 -11.28 -29.21
N ASN A 288 -11.48 -10.42 -30.23
CA ASN A 288 -10.31 -9.87 -30.93
C ASN A 288 -9.62 -8.78 -30.12
N SER A 289 -10.30 -7.97 -29.32
CA SER A 289 -9.68 -6.92 -28.48
C SER A 289 -8.87 -7.50 -27.32
N LEU A 290 -9.27 -8.63 -26.72
CA LEU A 290 -8.49 -9.23 -25.63
C LEU A 290 -7.30 -10.05 -26.15
N HIS A 291 -7.47 -10.77 -27.27
CA HIS A 291 -6.34 -11.40 -27.95
C HIS A 291 -5.42 -10.32 -28.55
N ASP A 292 -5.94 -9.20 -29.05
CA ASP A 292 -5.11 -8.07 -29.50
C ASP A 292 -4.46 -7.33 -28.30
N THR A 293 -5.04 -7.32 -27.10
CA THR A 293 -4.41 -6.69 -25.91
C THR A 293 -3.42 -7.64 -25.22
N LEU A 294 -3.58 -8.96 -25.35
CA LEU A 294 -2.66 -9.96 -24.79
C LEU A 294 -1.59 -10.42 -25.79
N ASP A 295 -1.84 -10.34 -27.10
CA ASP A 295 -0.89 -10.68 -28.16
C ASP A 295 -0.23 -9.46 -28.82
N ASN A 296 -0.84 -8.24 -28.81
CA ASN A 296 -0.14 -7.03 -29.27
C ASN A 296 0.58 -6.25 -28.16
N VAL A 297 0.37 -6.59 -26.88
CA VAL A 297 1.32 -6.19 -25.83
C VAL A 297 2.47 -7.19 -25.89
N ASN A 298 3.48 -6.85 -26.71
CA ASN A 298 4.79 -7.48 -26.70
C ASN A 298 5.25 -7.66 -25.23
N LYS A 299 5.10 -8.89 -24.70
CA LYS A 299 5.50 -9.25 -23.33
C LYS A 299 6.96 -8.88 -23.03
N GLU A 300 7.80 -8.79 -24.06
CA GLU A 300 9.16 -8.29 -23.90
C GLU A 300 9.25 -6.81 -23.54
N ASN A 301 8.39 -5.93 -24.07
CA ASN A 301 8.54 -4.48 -23.88
C ASN A 301 7.94 -4.00 -22.56
N TYR A 302 6.79 -4.57 -22.14
CA TYR A 302 6.17 -4.21 -20.86
C TYR A 302 7.04 -4.65 -19.67
N ILE A 303 7.55 -5.89 -19.71
CA ILE A 303 8.47 -6.42 -18.69
C ILE A 303 9.77 -5.61 -18.66
N LYS A 304 10.33 -5.25 -19.84
CA LYS A 304 11.49 -4.35 -19.91
C LYS A 304 11.20 -3.01 -19.23
N SER A 305 10.05 -2.38 -19.50
CA SER A 305 9.74 -1.06 -18.92
C SER A 305 9.65 -1.05 -17.38
N TYR A 306 9.06 -2.08 -16.76
CA TYR A 306 8.96 -2.17 -15.29
C TYR A 306 10.31 -2.56 -14.66
N GLN A 307 11.05 -3.45 -15.32
CA GLN A 307 12.41 -3.82 -14.93
C GLN A 307 13.38 -2.65 -15.04
N ASP A 308 13.27 -1.82 -16.08
CA ASP A 308 14.10 -0.64 -16.28
C ASP A 308 13.85 0.41 -15.19
N VAL A 309 12.58 0.60 -14.78
CA VAL A 309 12.23 1.44 -13.62
C VAL A 309 12.87 0.91 -12.34
N ALA A 310 12.83 -0.40 -12.12
CA ALA A 310 13.43 -1.02 -10.95
C ALA A 310 14.96 -0.96 -10.95
N ILE A 311 15.61 -1.17 -12.10
CA ILE A 311 17.06 -1.02 -12.28
C ILE A 311 17.47 0.43 -12.01
N TYR A 312 16.73 1.38 -12.57
CA TYR A 312 16.98 2.81 -12.39
C TYR A 312 16.93 3.21 -10.91
N GLU A 313 15.84 2.85 -10.22
CA GLU A 313 15.68 3.14 -8.80
C GLU A 313 16.71 2.42 -7.95
N PHE A 314 17.09 1.18 -8.31
CA PHE A 314 18.16 0.46 -7.62
C PHE A 314 19.48 1.24 -7.71
N ILE A 315 19.89 1.65 -8.91
CA ILE A 315 21.16 2.38 -9.08
C ILE A 315 21.10 3.72 -8.35
N ARG A 316 19.98 4.47 -8.46
CA ARG A 316 19.83 5.76 -7.78
C ARG A 316 19.89 5.64 -6.26
N LEU A 317 19.10 4.75 -5.67
CA LEU A 317 19.13 4.50 -4.23
C LEU A 317 20.50 4.02 -3.76
N PHE A 318 21.19 3.23 -4.59
CA PHE A 318 22.54 2.81 -4.27
C PHE A 318 23.53 3.98 -4.27
N ILE A 319 23.43 4.93 -5.21
CA ILE A 319 24.22 6.17 -5.20
C ILE A 319 23.96 6.97 -3.91
N ASP A 320 22.69 7.11 -3.51
CA ASP A 320 22.31 7.94 -2.37
C ASP A 320 22.71 7.32 -1.02
N ASN A 321 22.61 5.99 -0.90
CA ASN A 321 22.79 5.28 0.37
C ASN A 321 24.16 4.59 0.51
N ASN A 322 24.86 4.35 -0.61
CA ASN A 322 26.09 3.56 -0.69
C ASN A 322 25.99 2.20 0.05
N ASN A 323 24.81 1.57 0.01
CA ASN A 323 24.53 0.30 0.69
C ASN A 323 23.65 -0.59 -0.18
N ILE A 324 24.24 -1.62 -0.80
CA ILE A 324 23.55 -2.46 -1.77
C ILE A 324 22.47 -3.33 -1.12
N GLU A 325 22.66 -3.77 0.13
CA GLU A 325 21.69 -4.65 0.81
C GLU A 325 20.47 -3.88 1.26
N LEU A 326 20.67 -2.66 1.77
CA LEU A 326 19.59 -1.74 2.07
C LEU A 326 18.81 -1.42 0.80
N THR A 327 19.52 -1.05 -0.27
CA THR A 327 18.93 -0.75 -1.58
C THR A 327 18.12 -1.93 -2.12
N ASN A 328 18.69 -3.13 -2.09
CA ASN A 328 18.03 -4.36 -2.52
C ASN A 328 16.79 -4.68 -1.67
N SER A 329 16.83 -4.41 -0.36
CA SER A 329 15.68 -4.59 0.53
C SER A 329 14.55 -3.63 0.18
N ILE A 330 14.86 -2.35 -0.08
CA ILE A 330 13.88 -1.35 -0.51
C ILE A 330 13.25 -1.75 -1.85
N ILE A 331 14.06 -2.10 -2.84
CA ILE A 331 13.56 -2.47 -4.18
C ILE A 331 12.69 -3.72 -4.13
N LYS A 332 13.01 -4.71 -3.30
CA LYS A 332 12.14 -5.89 -3.09
C LYS A 332 10.78 -5.52 -2.51
N ILE A 333 10.74 -4.56 -1.59
CA ILE A 333 9.49 -4.09 -0.97
C ILE A 333 8.68 -3.28 -1.98
N ASP A 334 9.31 -2.30 -2.63
CA ASP A 334 8.63 -1.34 -3.50
C ASP A 334 8.13 -1.94 -4.82
N TYR A 335 8.83 -2.95 -5.35
CA TYR A 335 8.55 -3.56 -6.65
C TYR A 335 8.19 -5.05 -6.56
N GLU A 336 8.04 -5.58 -5.35
CA GLU A 336 7.58 -6.96 -5.09
C GLU A 336 8.43 -8.06 -5.77
N PHE A 337 9.69 -7.78 -6.12
CA PHE A 337 10.58 -8.80 -6.70
C PHE A 337 10.93 -9.89 -5.68
N LYS A 338 10.77 -11.15 -6.09
CA LYS A 338 11.29 -12.30 -5.33
C LYS A 338 12.81 -12.34 -5.45
N ASN A 339 13.48 -12.65 -4.33
CA ASN A 339 14.94 -12.86 -4.25
C ASN A 339 15.76 -11.64 -4.71
N ASP A 340 17.08 -11.81 -4.80
CA ASP A 340 18.04 -10.78 -5.22
C ASP A 340 18.02 -10.51 -6.73
N TYR A 341 16.85 -10.61 -7.40
CA TYR A 341 16.76 -10.56 -8.86
C TYR A 341 17.35 -9.27 -9.46
N ILE A 342 16.87 -8.10 -9.03
CA ILE A 342 17.36 -6.81 -9.54
C ILE A 342 18.82 -6.59 -9.18
N LYS A 343 19.22 -6.88 -7.94
CA LYS A 343 20.63 -6.83 -7.50
C LYS A 343 21.54 -7.66 -8.40
N ASN A 344 21.18 -8.91 -8.66
CA ASN A 344 21.95 -9.81 -9.52
C ASN A 344 21.97 -9.30 -10.96
N LEU A 345 20.86 -8.73 -11.43
CA LEU A 345 20.75 -8.19 -12.77
C LEU A 345 21.63 -6.96 -12.98
N VAL A 346 21.62 -5.98 -12.06
CA VAL A 346 22.46 -4.78 -12.18
C VAL A 346 23.95 -5.10 -12.10
N ILE A 347 24.32 -6.15 -11.35
CA ILE A 347 25.69 -6.68 -11.32
C ILE A 347 26.03 -7.38 -12.64
N LYS A 348 25.15 -8.29 -13.10
CA LYS A 348 25.33 -9.03 -14.36
C LYS A 348 25.44 -8.12 -15.57
N GLU A 349 24.65 -7.05 -15.61
CA GLU A 349 24.67 -6.04 -16.66
C GLU A 349 25.86 -5.07 -16.52
N GLY A 350 26.68 -5.19 -15.47
CA GLY A 350 27.84 -4.34 -15.23
C GLY A 350 27.48 -2.89 -14.95
N LEU A 351 26.26 -2.62 -14.45
CA LEU A 351 25.81 -1.30 -14.01
C LEU A 351 26.34 -0.99 -12.60
N ILE A 352 26.49 -2.04 -11.79
CA ILE A 352 27.18 -2.02 -10.51
C ILE A 352 28.28 -3.06 -10.55
N SER A 353 29.48 -2.68 -10.10
CA SER A 353 30.63 -3.57 -9.99
C SER A 353 30.87 -3.96 -8.54
N ASN A 354 31.27 -5.21 -8.32
CA ASN A 354 31.90 -5.68 -7.10
C ASN A 354 33.41 -5.96 -7.30
N GLU A 355 33.97 -5.58 -8.46
CA GLU A 355 35.39 -5.72 -8.72
C GLU A 355 36.15 -4.71 -7.87
N VAL A 356 36.89 -5.22 -6.89
CA VAL A 356 37.72 -4.39 -6.02
C VAL A 356 38.95 -3.94 -6.81
N ASP A 357 39.14 -2.63 -7.02
CA ASP A 357 40.34 -2.13 -7.69
C ASP A 357 41.58 -2.53 -6.89
N VAL A 358 42.46 -3.34 -7.50
CA VAL A 358 43.72 -3.82 -6.90
C VAL A 358 44.58 -2.66 -6.36
N LYS A 359 44.49 -1.46 -6.94
CA LYS A 359 45.18 -0.27 -6.43
C LYS A 359 44.57 0.21 -5.11
N GLU A 360 43.25 0.17 -4.97
CA GLU A 360 42.54 0.52 -3.75
C GLU A 360 42.75 -0.53 -2.66
N VAL A 361 42.67 -1.83 -2.98
CA VAL A 361 43.04 -2.93 -2.06
C VAL A 361 44.44 -2.71 -1.51
N LYS A 362 45.40 -2.38 -2.38
CA LYS A 362 46.78 -2.15 -1.97
C LYS A 362 46.94 -0.89 -1.12
N LYS A 363 46.09 0.12 -1.29
CA LYS A 363 46.06 1.34 -0.47
C LYS A 363 45.45 1.07 0.90
N TYR A 364 44.33 0.34 0.96
CA TYR A 364 43.70 -0.14 2.18
C TYR A 364 44.62 -1.06 3.00
N LEU A 365 45.21 -2.09 2.38
CA LEU A 365 46.16 -2.98 3.07
C LEU A 365 47.41 -2.24 3.59
N LYS A 366 47.77 -1.10 2.98
CA LYS A 366 48.83 -0.23 3.50
C LYS A 366 48.40 0.58 4.72
N SER A 367 47.13 0.95 4.87
CA SER A 367 46.64 1.67 6.06
C SER A 367 46.52 0.77 7.28
N LEU A 368 46.25 -0.53 7.10
CA LEU A 368 46.16 -1.51 8.19
C LEU A 368 47.46 -1.70 8.97
N THR A 369 47.34 -2.00 10.26
CA THR A 369 48.44 -2.41 11.14
C THR A 369 48.93 -3.83 10.82
N VAL A 370 50.13 -4.18 11.30
CA VAL A 370 50.68 -5.52 11.11
C VAL A 370 49.81 -6.60 11.76
N ASN A 371 49.12 -6.29 12.85
CA ASN A 371 48.25 -7.25 13.53
C ASN A 371 46.97 -7.51 12.71
N GLU A 372 46.31 -6.47 12.21
CA GLU A 372 45.13 -6.61 11.35
C GLU A 372 45.44 -7.40 10.07
N LEU A 373 46.60 -7.15 9.45
CA LEU A 373 47.06 -7.94 8.30
C LEU A 373 47.31 -9.42 8.65
N LYS A 374 47.81 -9.70 9.85
CA LYS A 374 47.97 -11.09 10.34
C LYS A 374 46.63 -11.74 10.62
N ASP A 375 45.65 -10.99 11.12
CA ASP A 375 44.30 -11.50 11.39
C ASP A 375 43.60 -11.88 10.08
N ILE A 376 43.69 -11.05 9.04
CA ILE A 376 43.20 -11.39 7.68
C ILE A 376 43.84 -12.69 7.19
N LEU A 377 45.16 -12.83 7.29
CA LEU A 377 45.88 -14.04 6.87
C LEU A 377 45.49 -15.26 7.71
N LYS A 378 45.32 -15.10 9.03
CA LYS A 378 44.94 -16.17 9.96
C LYS A 378 43.53 -16.68 9.67
N ASN A 379 42.59 -15.77 9.41
CA ASN A 379 41.21 -16.10 9.04
C ASN A 379 41.11 -16.83 7.69
N ASN A 380 42.14 -16.71 6.85
CA ASN A 380 42.25 -17.41 5.56
C ASN A 380 43.23 -18.59 5.58
N ASN A 381 43.62 -19.09 6.77
CA ASN A 381 44.54 -20.22 6.94
C ASN A 381 45.93 -20.04 6.27
N LEU A 382 46.41 -18.80 6.17
CA LEU A 382 47.70 -18.45 5.59
C LEU A 382 48.75 -18.15 6.66
N THR A 383 50.03 -18.31 6.29
CA THR A 383 51.15 -18.00 7.18
C THR A 383 51.16 -16.52 7.58
N VAL A 384 51.35 -16.24 8.88
CA VAL A 384 51.32 -14.88 9.46
C VAL A 384 52.72 -14.29 9.73
N THR A 385 53.78 -14.95 9.26
CA THR A 385 55.17 -14.51 9.46
C THR A 385 55.65 -13.60 8.33
N GLY A 386 56.47 -12.59 8.68
CA GLY A 386 57.07 -11.65 7.74
C GLY A 386 56.90 -10.18 8.12
N ASN A 387 57.54 -9.30 7.36
CA ASN A 387 57.36 -7.85 7.48
C ASN A 387 56.06 -7.41 6.76
N LYS A 388 55.58 -6.19 7.05
CA LYS A 388 54.31 -5.66 6.53
C LYS A 388 54.15 -5.83 5.00
N SER A 389 55.20 -5.54 4.22
CA SER A 389 55.18 -5.69 2.77
C SER A 389 54.96 -7.14 2.31
N LYS A 390 55.61 -8.12 2.96
CA LYS A 390 55.39 -9.56 2.68
C LYS A 390 53.99 -10.01 3.05
N LEU A 391 53.42 -9.49 4.15
CA LEU A 391 52.04 -9.80 4.54
C LEU A 391 51.04 -9.26 3.50
N ILE A 392 51.17 -7.99 3.11
CA ILE A 392 50.34 -7.36 2.07
C ILE A 392 50.42 -8.13 0.75
N HIS A 393 51.63 -8.47 0.29
CA HIS A 393 51.80 -9.24 -0.95
C HIS A 393 51.14 -10.63 -0.87
N ARG A 394 51.19 -11.27 0.30
CA ARG A 394 50.56 -12.57 0.52
C ARG A 394 49.04 -12.45 0.52
N ILE A 395 48.48 -11.40 1.12
CA ILE A 395 47.05 -11.13 1.10
C ILE A 395 46.56 -10.93 -0.34
N ILE A 396 47.18 -10.02 -1.09
CA ILE A 396 46.82 -9.74 -2.51
C ILE A 396 46.89 -11.00 -3.39
N LYS A 397 47.84 -11.89 -3.12
CA LYS A 397 48.09 -13.05 -3.99
C LYS A 397 47.21 -14.27 -3.67
N TYR A 398 46.76 -14.42 -2.42
CA TYR A 398 46.21 -15.69 -1.94
C TYR A 398 44.88 -15.55 -1.18
N VAL A 399 44.46 -14.35 -0.82
CA VAL A 399 43.18 -14.12 -0.15
C VAL A 399 42.16 -13.70 -1.22
N PRO A 400 40.99 -14.34 -1.31
CA PRO A 400 39.91 -13.88 -2.19
C PRO A 400 39.52 -12.44 -1.85
N ASP A 401 39.23 -11.60 -2.85
CA ASP A 401 38.94 -10.18 -2.65
C ASP A 401 37.79 -9.93 -1.66
N SER A 402 36.78 -10.81 -1.67
CA SER A 402 35.65 -10.81 -0.73
C SER A 402 36.01 -11.05 0.75
N ASN A 403 37.23 -11.50 1.04
CA ASN A 403 37.76 -11.70 2.39
C ASN A 403 38.80 -10.62 2.77
N ILE A 404 39.11 -9.67 1.88
CA ILE A 404 40.08 -8.61 2.12
C ILE A 404 39.40 -7.32 2.57
N MET A 405 38.32 -6.96 1.89
CA MET A 405 37.43 -5.85 2.21
C MET A 405 36.00 -6.37 2.12
N ASP A 406 35.08 -5.80 2.91
CA ASP A 406 33.66 -5.92 2.56
C ASP A 406 33.53 -5.43 1.11
N ASN A 407 32.89 -6.22 0.25
CA ASN A 407 32.78 -5.90 -1.18
C ASN A 407 32.12 -4.53 -1.34
N ASP A 408 32.93 -3.48 -1.47
CA ASP A 408 32.44 -2.14 -1.76
C ASP A 408 31.95 -2.16 -3.19
N TYR A 409 30.64 -2.36 -3.33
CA TYR A 409 29.96 -2.20 -4.59
C TYR A 409 30.14 -0.75 -5.05
N THR A 410 30.33 -0.54 -6.34
CA THR A 410 30.41 0.81 -6.92
C THR A 410 29.58 0.89 -8.19
N VAL A 411 28.95 2.04 -8.44
CA VAL A 411 28.25 2.28 -9.70
C VAL A 411 29.29 2.50 -10.79
N THR A 412 29.19 1.76 -11.89
CA THR A 412 30.11 1.88 -13.01
C THR A 412 29.77 3.09 -13.88
N ASP A 413 30.68 3.50 -14.77
CA ASP A 413 30.38 4.52 -15.79
C ASP A 413 29.15 4.13 -16.64
N LYS A 414 28.96 2.82 -16.89
CA LYS A 414 27.77 2.29 -17.58
C LYS A 414 26.50 2.52 -16.75
N GLY A 415 26.57 2.30 -15.43
CA GLY A 415 25.47 2.59 -14.51
C GLY A 415 25.12 4.07 -14.42
N LEU A 416 26.12 4.95 -14.35
CA LEU A 416 25.91 6.41 -14.37
C LEU A 416 25.27 6.87 -15.68
N LYS A 417 25.78 6.38 -16.82
CA LYS A 417 25.21 6.68 -18.14
C LYS A 417 23.77 6.16 -18.28
N PHE A 418 23.46 5.00 -17.69
CA PHE A 418 22.10 4.47 -17.67
C PHE A 418 21.13 5.43 -16.95
N ILE A 419 21.54 6.01 -15.82
CA ILE A 419 20.74 7.02 -15.09
C ILE A 419 20.52 8.28 -15.94
N GLU A 420 21.55 8.75 -16.64
CA GLU A 420 21.44 9.91 -17.53
C GLU A 420 20.50 9.65 -18.72
N GLU A 421 20.61 8.47 -19.35
CA GLU A 421 19.78 8.09 -20.50
C GLU A 421 18.31 7.84 -20.15
N HIS A 422 17.99 7.63 -18.87
CA HIS A 422 16.65 7.32 -18.36
C HIS A 422 16.09 8.40 -17.42
N GLU A 423 16.43 9.67 -17.65
CA GLU A 423 15.86 10.81 -16.90
C GLU A 423 14.31 10.80 -16.88
N ASP A 424 13.68 10.20 -17.90
CA ASP A 424 12.23 10.00 -17.97
C ASP A 424 11.67 9.18 -16.82
N ILE A 425 12.43 8.23 -16.28
CA ILE A 425 12.02 7.44 -15.12
C ILE A 425 11.95 8.32 -13.87
N THR A 426 12.87 9.27 -13.70
CA THR A 426 12.81 10.22 -12.58
C THR A 426 11.57 11.10 -12.66
N ILE A 427 11.26 11.66 -13.83
CA ILE A 427 10.05 12.47 -14.01
C ILE A 427 8.80 11.63 -13.77
N TYR A 428 8.78 10.40 -14.30
CA TYR A 428 7.67 9.48 -14.10
C TYR A 428 7.45 9.14 -12.62
N ASN A 429 8.49 8.68 -11.92
CA ASN A 429 8.41 8.30 -10.51
C ASN A 429 8.07 9.50 -9.60
N LYS A 430 8.47 10.71 -9.98
CA LYS A 430 8.21 11.90 -9.17
C LYS A 430 6.81 12.46 -9.37
N PHE A 431 6.27 12.42 -10.59
CA PHE A 431 5.06 13.17 -10.94
C PHE A 431 3.96 12.36 -11.60
N LEU A 432 4.29 11.23 -12.24
CA LEU A 432 3.38 10.49 -13.12
C LEU A 432 3.06 9.07 -12.62
N LYS A 433 3.34 8.74 -11.35
CA LYS A 433 3.07 7.41 -10.77
C LYS A 433 1.61 6.94 -10.88
N ASN A 434 0.66 7.86 -11.04
CA ASN A 434 -0.75 7.54 -11.24
C ASN A 434 -1.11 7.20 -12.70
N PHE A 435 -0.14 7.25 -13.62
CA PHE A 435 -0.28 6.93 -15.04
C PHE A 435 0.56 5.70 -15.39
N TYR A 436 0.31 5.09 -16.54
CA TYR A 436 1.11 3.95 -16.99
C TYR A 436 2.44 4.39 -17.60
N TYR A 437 3.56 3.85 -17.09
CA TYR A 437 4.90 4.22 -17.59
C TYR A 437 5.07 3.94 -19.08
N HIS A 438 4.57 2.81 -19.59
CA HIS A 438 4.71 2.46 -21.01
C HIS A 438 4.01 3.48 -21.93
N GLU A 439 2.83 3.99 -21.55
CA GLU A 439 2.14 5.03 -22.31
C GLU A 439 2.99 6.31 -22.36
N PHE A 440 3.56 6.70 -21.21
CA PHE A 440 4.44 7.86 -21.14
C PHE A 440 5.74 7.66 -21.94
N LYS A 441 6.36 6.48 -21.88
CA LYS A 441 7.57 6.16 -22.65
C LYS A 441 7.32 6.21 -24.14
N GLU A 442 6.24 5.60 -24.61
CA GLU A 442 5.82 5.70 -26.00
C GLU A 442 5.54 7.15 -26.41
N PHE A 443 4.93 7.93 -25.52
CA PHE A 443 4.67 9.34 -25.76
C PHE A 443 5.98 10.13 -25.90
N ILE A 444 6.99 9.86 -25.07
CA ILE A 444 8.32 10.45 -25.20
C ILE A 444 8.96 10.13 -26.54
N LEU A 445 8.93 8.86 -26.97
CA LEU A 445 9.52 8.46 -28.25
C LEU A 445 8.87 9.13 -29.47
N LYS A 446 7.63 9.60 -29.35
CA LYS A 446 6.85 10.24 -30.41
C LYS A 446 6.93 11.77 -30.40
N ASN A 447 7.53 12.39 -29.37
CA ASN A 447 7.54 13.84 -29.20
C ASN A 447 8.97 14.37 -29.01
N THR A 448 9.23 15.57 -29.51
CA THR A 448 10.50 16.26 -29.34
C THR A 448 10.42 17.27 -28.19
N GLY A 449 11.48 17.37 -27.39
CA GLY A 449 11.57 18.34 -26.29
C GLY A 449 12.33 17.75 -25.11
N SER A 450 12.48 18.54 -24.05
CA SER A 450 12.92 18.01 -22.76
C SER A 450 11.85 17.07 -22.18
N VAL A 451 12.27 16.10 -21.37
CA VAL A 451 11.37 15.16 -20.70
C VAL A 451 10.26 15.89 -19.93
N ASN A 452 10.58 17.00 -19.27
CA ASN A 452 9.61 17.84 -18.55
C ASN A 452 8.55 18.46 -19.47
N GLU A 453 8.95 19.02 -20.61
CA GLU A 453 8.01 19.60 -21.58
C GLU A 453 7.09 18.50 -22.14
N VAL A 454 7.65 17.34 -22.47
CA VAL A 454 6.88 16.20 -22.97
C VAL A 454 5.94 15.63 -21.91
N ALA A 455 6.33 15.60 -20.63
CA ALA A 455 5.47 15.22 -19.52
C ALA A 455 4.29 16.19 -19.33
N ILE A 456 4.52 17.50 -19.46
CA ILE A 456 3.44 18.50 -19.42
C ILE A 456 2.47 18.28 -20.59
N LEU A 457 2.99 18.04 -21.80
CA LEU A 457 2.16 17.74 -22.98
C LEU A 457 1.35 16.45 -22.79
N PHE A 458 1.97 15.40 -22.25
CA PHE A 458 1.32 14.14 -21.90
C PHE A 458 0.15 14.37 -20.95
N LEU A 459 0.40 15.09 -19.84
CA LEU A 459 -0.63 15.39 -18.85
C LEU A 459 -1.75 16.27 -19.38
N LYS A 460 -1.47 17.27 -20.23
CA LYS A 460 -2.49 18.09 -20.88
C LYS A 460 -3.41 17.24 -21.78
N LYS A 461 -2.85 16.24 -22.48
CA LYS A 461 -3.64 15.28 -23.27
C LYS A 461 -4.52 14.40 -22.38
N HIS A 462 -3.99 13.90 -21.26
CA HIS A 462 -4.77 13.12 -20.29
C HIS A 462 -5.85 13.97 -19.62
N LEU A 463 -5.56 15.24 -19.32
CA LEU A 463 -6.53 16.19 -18.78
C LEU A 463 -7.73 16.35 -19.73
N ALA A 464 -7.49 16.63 -21.01
CA ALA A 464 -8.56 16.73 -22.01
C ALA A 464 -9.37 15.43 -22.13
N LYS A 465 -8.69 14.28 -22.22
CA LYS A 465 -9.34 12.97 -22.30
C LYS A 465 -10.16 12.63 -21.04
N SER A 466 -9.71 13.06 -19.86
CA SER A 466 -10.44 12.84 -18.60
C SER A 466 -11.74 13.65 -18.52
N ILE A 467 -11.75 14.87 -19.08
CA ILE A 467 -12.97 15.67 -19.21
C ILE A 467 -13.94 15.00 -20.19
N GLU A 468 -13.45 14.57 -21.35
CA GLU A 468 -14.23 13.85 -22.36
C GLU A 468 -14.85 12.56 -21.81
N ASN A 469 -14.04 11.75 -21.13
CA ASN A 469 -14.44 10.47 -20.57
C ASN A 469 -15.19 10.57 -19.24
N LYS A 470 -15.39 11.78 -18.73
CA LYS A 470 -16.03 12.00 -17.43
C LYS A 470 -15.31 11.25 -16.28
N ASP A 471 -13.97 11.21 -16.31
CA ASP A 471 -13.13 10.53 -15.32
C ASP A 471 -12.56 11.52 -14.30
N PHE A 472 -13.26 11.65 -13.16
CA PHE A 472 -12.86 12.57 -12.08
C PHE A 472 -11.47 12.27 -11.51
N LYS A 473 -11.12 10.98 -11.38
CA LYS A 473 -9.87 10.58 -10.76
C LYS A 473 -8.71 10.95 -11.66
N ALA A 474 -8.77 10.58 -12.94
CA ALA A 474 -7.75 10.95 -13.92
C ALA A 474 -7.61 12.48 -14.05
N LEU A 475 -8.72 13.23 -14.02
CA LEU A 475 -8.71 14.69 -14.03
C LEU A 475 -7.93 15.26 -12.84
N SER A 476 -8.25 14.79 -11.63
CA SER A 476 -7.58 15.20 -10.39
C SER A 476 -6.10 14.83 -10.40
N ASP A 477 -5.76 13.62 -10.83
CA ASP A 477 -4.38 13.12 -10.93
C ASP A 477 -3.56 13.96 -11.93
N SER A 478 -4.13 14.31 -13.09
CA SER A 478 -3.48 15.15 -14.08
C SER A 478 -3.23 16.57 -13.58
N LEU A 479 -4.21 17.20 -12.92
CA LEU A 479 -4.06 18.53 -12.33
C LEU A 479 -2.98 18.54 -11.24
N ASN A 480 -2.96 17.51 -10.39
CA ASN A 480 -1.96 17.37 -9.34
C ASN A 480 -0.55 17.25 -9.94
N ALA A 481 -0.36 16.36 -10.92
CA ALA A 481 0.92 16.19 -11.59
C ALA A 481 1.39 17.48 -12.28
N LEU A 482 0.49 18.19 -12.98
CA LEU A 482 0.79 19.47 -13.64
C LEU A 482 1.21 20.56 -12.64
N ALA A 483 0.51 20.68 -11.51
CA ALA A 483 0.86 21.62 -10.45
C ALA A 483 2.26 21.35 -9.89
N HIS A 484 2.57 20.07 -9.62
CA HIS A 484 3.84 19.65 -9.05
C HIS A 484 5.03 19.81 -10.02
N ILE A 485 4.87 19.47 -11.30
CA ILE A 485 5.92 19.67 -12.31
C ILE A 485 6.24 21.16 -12.46
N ASN A 486 5.22 22.01 -12.59
CA ASN A 486 5.44 23.46 -12.73
C ASN A 486 6.10 24.07 -11.49
N LYS A 487 5.68 23.65 -10.28
CA LYS A 487 6.34 24.05 -9.03
C LYS A 487 7.82 23.67 -9.01
N ASN A 488 8.15 22.45 -9.44
CA ASN A 488 9.54 21.97 -9.50
C ASN A 488 10.39 22.76 -10.50
N ASN A 489 9.77 23.24 -11.58
CA ASN A 489 10.42 24.07 -12.60
C ASN A 489 10.44 25.56 -12.23
N ASN A 490 10.07 25.92 -10.99
CA ASN A 490 9.92 27.30 -10.52
C ASN A 490 8.92 28.14 -11.33
N ASN A 491 7.99 27.50 -12.04
CA ASN A 491 6.88 28.17 -12.72
C ASN A 491 5.70 28.27 -11.74
N TYR A 492 5.79 29.22 -10.81
CA TYR A 492 4.84 29.35 -9.70
C TYR A 492 3.46 29.83 -10.15
N GLU A 493 3.37 30.67 -11.20
CA GLU A 493 2.10 31.12 -11.78
C GLU A 493 1.30 29.93 -12.31
N GLU A 494 1.91 29.12 -13.18
CA GLU A 494 1.24 27.96 -13.77
C GLU A 494 0.94 26.88 -12.71
N SER A 495 1.82 26.72 -11.71
CA SER A 495 1.56 25.84 -10.57
C SER A 495 0.34 26.28 -9.76
N LEU A 496 0.22 27.59 -9.49
CA LEU A 496 -0.92 28.15 -8.78
C LEU A 496 -2.21 27.96 -9.59
N HIS A 497 -2.16 28.19 -10.90
CA HIS A 497 -3.28 27.96 -11.81
C HIS A 497 -3.83 26.52 -11.68
N TYR A 498 -2.97 25.50 -11.72
CA TYR A 498 -3.41 24.10 -11.57
C TYR A 498 -3.87 23.75 -10.15
N GLU A 499 -3.27 24.31 -9.09
CA GLU A 499 -3.78 24.11 -7.72
C GLU A 499 -5.16 24.77 -7.52
N LEU A 500 -5.41 25.92 -8.15
CA LEU A 500 -6.72 26.58 -8.13
C LEU A 500 -7.75 25.77 -8.92
N LYS A 501 -7.40 25.23 -10.10
CA LYS A 501 -8.26 24.29 -10.83
C LYS A 501 -8.60 23.05 -10.01
N LYS A 502 -7.61 22.48 -9.32
CA LYS A 502 -7.80 21.35 -8.39
C LYS A 502 -8.76 21.70 -7.25
N PHE A 503 -8.64 22.89 -6.67
CA PHE A 503 -9.58 23.38 -5.67
C PHE A 503 -11.01 23.48 -6.24
N ILE A 504 -11.16 24.03 -7.44
CA ILE A 504 -12.47 24.19 -8.11
C ILE A 504 -13.11 22.82 -8.39
N ILE A 505 -12.35 21.86 -8.91
CA ILE A 505 -12.78 20.47 -9.12
C ILE A 505 -13.12 19.77 -7.79
N GLY A 506 -12.36 20.04 -6.73
CA GLY A 506 -12.66 19.54 -5.37
C GLY A 506 -14.01 20.04 -4.83
N LEU A 507 -14.40 21.27 -5.14
CA LEU A 507 -15.71 21.79 -4.78
C LEU A 507 -16.83 21.31 -5.68
N ASN A 508 -16.48 20.91 -6.89
CA ASN A 508 -17.40 20.52 -7.94
C ASN A 508 -17.02 19.12 -8.45
N PRO A 509 -17.19 18.07 -7.62
CA PRO A 509 -16.96 16.70 -8.04
C PRO A 509 -17.89 16.37 -9.20
N ILE A 510 -17.36 16.48 -10.42
CA ILE A 510 -18.06 16.05 -11.62
C ILE A 510 -17.72 14.57 -11.75
N PHE A 511 -18.74 13.70 -11.81
CA PHE A 511 -18.55 12.26 -12.04
C PHE A 511 -17.91 11.50 -10.87
N LEU A 512 -18.24 11.91 -9.64
CA LEU A 512 -17.84 11.16 -8.45
C LEU A 512 -18.70 9.91 -8.30
N ASP A 513 -18.06 8.75 -8.39
CA ASP A 513 -18.68 7.46 -8.13
C ASP A 513 -19.24 7.40 -6.70
N GLU A 514 -20.41 6.79 -6.54
CA GLU A 514 -21.11 6.59 -5.27
C GLU A 514 -20.19 5.96 -4.20
N LYS A 515 -19.24 5.10 -4.61
CA LYS A 515 -18.26 4.48 -3.71
C LYS A 515 -17.37 5.51 -3.00
N TYR A 516 -16.93 6.56 -3.70
CA TYR A 516 -16.04 7.57 -3.12
C TYR A 516 -16.79 8.68 -2.37
N TYR A 517 -18.11 8.79 -2.58
CA TYR A 517 -18.92 9.87 -2.02
C TYR A 517 -18.83 9.99 -0.48
N ASN A 518 -18.83 8.86 0.23
CA ASN A 518 -18.84 8.87 1.70
C ASN A 518 -17.54 9.43 2.30
N TYR A 519 -16.42 9.22 1.61
CA TYR A 519 -15.07 9.62 2.03
C TYR A 519 -14.60 10.92 1.36
N TYR A 520 -15.36 11.43 0.40
CA TYR A 520 -15.00 12.61 -0.35
C TYR A 520 -14.98 13.87 0.51
N GLN A 521 -13.83 14.53 0.55
CA GLN A 521 -13.63 15.82 1.20
C GLN A 521 -13.47 16.90 0.13
N PRO A 522 -14.46 17.80 -0.06
CA PRO A 522 -14.42 18.81 -1.11
C PRO A 522 -13.20 19.73 -1.04
N ILE A 523 -12.77 20.06 0.17
CA ILE A 523 -11.59 20.88 0.44
C ILE A 523 -10.47 19.99 0.95
N ASN A 524 -9.44 19.81 0.12
CA ASN A 524 -8.23 19.09 0.46
C ASN A 524 -7.22 20.00 1.20
N LYS A 525 -6.71 19.54 2.35
CA LYS A 525 -5.77 20.33 3.18
C LYS A 525 -4.47 20.65 2.45
N ASN A 526 -3.88 19.66 1.78
CA ASN A 526 -2.60 19.83 1.08
C ASN A 526 -2.72 20.81 -0.09
N ASN A 527 -3.85 20.80 -0.80
CA ASN A 527 -4.14 21.78 -1.85
C ASN A 527 -4.19 23.22 -1.29
N ILE A 528 -4.87 23.47 -0.16
CA ILE A 528 -4.90 24.79 0.48
C ILE A 528 -3.50 25.24 0.92
N GLU A 529 -2.72 24.36 1.54
CA GLU A 529 -1.36 24.70 1.96
C GLU A 529 -0.42 24.95 0.77
N ASN A 530 -0.59 24.23 -0.35
CA ASN A 530 0.12 24.51 -1.58
C ASN A 530 -0.24 25.89 -2.17
N ILE A 531 -1.53 26.24 -2.19
CA ILE A 531 -1.98 27.57 -2.65
C ILE A 531 -1.37 28.67 -1.77
N LYS A 532 -1.44 28.54 -0.43
CA LYS A 532 -0.81 29.51 0.50
C LYS A 532 0.69 29.64 0.26
N PHE A 533 1.38 28.52 0.06
CA PHE A 533 2.81 28.52 -0.25
C PHE A 533 3.10 29.29 -1.54
N LEU A 534 2.36 29.03 -2.62
CA LEU A 534 2.56 29.70 -3.92
C LEU A 534 2.27 31.21 -3.84
N LEU A 535 1.20 31.60 -3.14
CA LEU A 535 0.89 33.01 -2.85
C LEU A 535 1.97 33.71 -2.01
N SER A 536 2.80 32.95 -1.28
CA SER A 536 3.94 33.52 -0.55
C SER A 536 5.19 33.71 -1.41
N LYS A 537 5.27 33.04 -2.58
CA LYS A 537 6.45 33.10 -3.47
C LYS A 537 6.44 34.30 -4.39
N GLU A 538 5.26 34.71 -4.84
CA GLU A 538 5.10 35.87 -5.73
C GLU A 538 3.88 36.69 -5.34
N LYS A 539 3.79 37.92 -5.85
CA LYS A 539 2.68 38.84 -5.57
C LYS A 539 1.53 38.59 -6.54
N PHE A 540 0.86 37.46 -6.39
CA PHE A 540 -0.35 37.15 -7.15
C PHE A 540 -1.56 37.91 -6.60
N ASN A 541 -2.43 38.38 -7.49
CA ASN A 541 -3.79 38.74 -7.12
C ASN A 541 -4.64 37.46 -7.14
N LEU A 542 -5.02 36.97 -5.96
CA LEU A 542 -5.76 35.72 -5.83
C LEU A 542 -7.10 35.72 -6.58
N GLU A 543 -7.78 36.86 -6.67
CA GLU A 543 -9.06 36.95 -7.41
C GLU A 543 -8.83 36.77 -8.91
N ASP A 544 -7.87 37.49 -9.47
CA ASP A 544 -7.53 37.42 -10.89
C ASP A 544 -7.06 36.01 -11.27
N GLU A 545 -6.19 35.39 -10.46
CA GLU A 545 -5.72 34.01 -10.71
C GLU A 545 -6.84 32.98 -10.57
N PHE A 546 -7.77 33.18 -9.63
CA PHE A 546 -8.94 32.31 -9.49
C PHE A 546 -9.90 32.45 -10.68
N GLU A 547 -10.11 33.66 -11.20
CA GLU A 547 -10.92 33.92 -12.38
C GLU A 547 -10.32 33.28 -13.64
N LYS A 548 -9.00 33.40 -13.83
CA LYS A 548 -8.28 32.70 -14.90
C LYS A 548 -8.47 31.18 -14.79
N ALA A 549 -8.19 30.61 -13.61
CA ALA A 549 -8.35 29.18 -13.37
C ALA A 549 -9.77 28.69 -13.62
N TRP A 550 -10.77 29.47 -13.21
CA TRP A 550 -12.18 29.17 -13.43
C TRP A 550 -12.56 29.19 -14.91
N THR A 551 -12.13 30.21 -15.65
CA THR A 551 -12.46 30.37 -17.07
C THR A 551 -11.82 29.29 -17.94
N ASP A 552 -10.61 28.86 -17.57
CA ASP A 552 -9.87 27.81 -18.28
C ASP A 552 -10.33 26.38 -17.93
N MET A 553 -11.35 26.23 -17.08
CA MET A 553 -11.98 24.95 -16.82
C MET A 553 -13.08 24.81 -17.86
N GLU A 554 -12.86 24.00 -18.89
CA GLU A 554 -13.78 23.76 -20.03
C GLU A 554 -15.07 23.01 -19.62
N ILE A 555 -15.58 23.29 -18.42
CA ILE A 555 -16.73 22.71 -17.77
C ILE A 555 -17.88 23.72 -17.86
N LYS A 556 -18.99 23.30 -18.44
CA LYS A 556 -20.14 24.19 -18.69
C LYS A 556 -20.97 24.46 -17.44
N GLU A 557 -21.03 23.50 -16.51
CA GLU A 557 -21.90 23.59 -15.34
C GLU A 557 -21.14 23.19 -14.07
N PHE A 558 -21.23 24.05 -13.06
CA PHE A 558 -20.64 23.85 -11.73
C PHE A 558 -21.76 23.75 -10.70
N LEU A 559 -21.63 22.80 -9.77
CA LEU A 559 -22.54 22.63 -8.63
C LEU A 559 -22.49 23.83 -7.67
N ILE A 560 -21.27 24.32 -7.41
CA ILE A 560 -20.98 25.46 -6.56
C ILE A 560 -20.48 26.60 -7.45
N PRO A 561 -21.26 27.70 -7.60
CA PRO A 561 -20.93 28.77 -8.54
C PRO A 561 -19.69 29.56 -8.11
N TYR A 562 -19.03 30.20 -9.08
CA TYR A 562 -17.80 31.00 -8.95
C TYR A 562 -17.71 31.79 -7.63
N ASN A 563 -18.66 32.71 -7.39
CA ASN A 563 -18.67 33.58 -6.22
C ASN A 563 -18.67 32.83 -4.88
N LYS A 564 -19.27 31.64 -4.83
CA LYS A 564 -19.27 30.79 -3.62
C LYS A 564 -17.96 30.05 -3.49
N SER A 565 -17.46 29.47 -4.58
CA SER A 565 -16.18 28.77 -4.62
C SER A 565 -15.02 29.69 -4.20
N PHE A 566 -14.96 30.89 -4.75
CA PHE A 566 -13.97 31.91 -4.36
C PHE A 566 -14.10 32.31 -2.88
N LYS A 567 -15.33 32.49 -2.39
CA LYS A 567 -15.57 32.77 -0.96
C LYS A 567 -15.08 31.63 -0.07
N TYR A 568 -15.26 30.38 -0.47
CA TYR A 568 -14.73 29.24 0.29
C TYR A 568 -13.20 29.25 0.31
N LEU A 569 -12.55 29.46 -0.83
CA LEU A 569 -11.10 29.57 -0.93
C LEU A 569 -10.55 30.65 -0.01
N ASN A 570 -11.09 31.87 -0.08
CA ASN A 570 -10.68 32.99 0.77
C ASN A 570 -10.78 32.67 2.26
N ARG A 571 -11.86 31.99 2.68
CA ARG A 571 -12.02 31.58 4.08
C ARG A 571 -10.99 30.54 4.49
N MET A 572 -10.69 29.57 3.63
CA MET A 572 -9.69 28.53 3.90
C MET A 572 -8.27 29.11 4.00
N ILE A 573 -7.92 30.03 3.11
CA ILE A 573 -6.64 30.76 3.17
C ILE A 573 -6.55 31.60 4.46
N SER A 574 -7.67 32.19 4.89
CA SER A 574 -7.77 32.95 6.15
C SER A 574 -7.77 32.08 7.41
N GLY A 575 -7.60 30.75 7.30
CA GLY A 575 -7.53 29.85 8.45
C GLY A 575 -8.87 29.35 8.99
N ALA A 576 -9.94 29.36 8.17
CA ALA A 576 -11.17 28.70 8.55
C ALA A 576 -10.97 27.19 8.78
N ASP A 577 -11.74 26.64 9.74
CA ASP A 577 -11.76 25.20 10.01
C ASP A 577 -12.26 24.42 8.79
N ARG A 578 -11.41 23.52 8.30
CA ARG A 578 -11.65 22.73 7.09
C ARG A 578 -12.81 21.77 7.25
N ASP A 579 -12.88 21.06 8.37
CA ASP A 579 -13.83 19.97 8.56
C ASP A 579 -15.24 20.55 8.68
N ILE A 580 -15.39 21.64 9.44
CA ILE A 580 -16.64 22.41 9.51
C ILE A 580 -17.06 22.92 8.13
N MET A 581 -16.11 23.33 7.27
CA MET A 581 -16.43 23.79 5.93
C MET A 581 -16.86 22.65 5.01
N ASN A 582 -16.16 21.53 5.07
CA ASN A 582 -16.49 20.32 4.31
C ASN A 582 -17.89 19.81 4.67
N ASP A 583 -18.23 19.74 5.96
CA ASP A 583 -19.57 19.36 6.41
C ASP A 583 -20.65 20.28 5.82
N LYS A 584 -20.44 21.60 5.89
CA LYS A 584 -21.38 22.60 5.33
C LYS A 584 -21.53 22.49 3.82
N ILE A 585 -20.44 22.23 3.10
CA ILE A 585 -20.48 22.05 1.65
C ILE A 585 -21.24 20.76 1.32
N ARG A 586 -20.94 19.68 2.03
CA ARG A 586 -21.58 18.37 1.82
C ARG A 586 -23.08 18.43 2.06
N GLU A 587 -23.49 18.94 3.22
CA GLU A 587 -24.89 19.10 3.61
C GLU A 587 -25.68 19.92 2.59
N LYS A 588 -25.07 20.99 2.07
CA LYS A 588 -25.77 21.97 1.24
C LYS A 588 -25.80 21.63 -0.25
N TYR A 589 -24.69 21.11 -0.79
CA TYR A 589 -24.51 20.99 -2.24
C TYR A 589 -24.44 19.53 -2.69
N LEU A 590 -23.89 18.64 -1.86
CA LEU A 590 -23.51 17.31 -2.29
C LEU A 590 -24.47 16.21 -1.85
N SER A 591 -25.70 16.51 -1.43
CA SER A 591 -26.69 15.46 -1.13
C SER A 591 -26.76 14.40 -2.24
N LYS A 592 -26.90 13.10 -1.91
CA LYS A 592 -26.87 11.96 -2.87
C LYS A 592 -27.66 12.23 -4.16
N GLU A 593 -28.83 12.88 -4.05
CA GLU A 593 -29.70 13.23 -5.19
C GLU A 593 -29.08 14.22 -6.21
N ASN A 594 -28.13 15.06 -5.79
CA ASN A 594 -27.50 16.09 -6.63
C ASN A 594 -26.30 15.55 -7.45
N ILE A 595 -25.70 14.43 -7.04
CA ILE A 595 -24.50 13.88 -7.68
C ILE A 595 -24.85 12.79 -8.70
N ILE A 596 -26.00 12.13 -8.52
CA ILE A 596 -26.34 10.90 -9.24
C ILE A 596 -27.07 11.11 -10.59
N HIS A 597 -27.47 12.33 -10.99
CA HIS A 597 -28.34 12.51 -12.18
C HIS A 597 -27.78 13.34 -13.34
N ASP A 598 -27.56 12.68 -14.49
CA ASP A 598 -28.06 12.89 -15.88
C ASP A 598 -28.33 14.29 -16.46
N LYS A 599 -28.29 15.38 -15.69
CA LYS A 599 -28.58 16.73 -16.21
C LYS A 599 -27.46 17.32 -17.07
N LEU A 600 -26.25 16.77 -16.98
CA LEU A 600 -25.09 17.21 -17.76
C LEU A 600 -25.08 16.70 -19.21
N ASP A 601 -25.96 15.75 -19.57
CA ASP A 601 -25.81 14.96 -20.80
C ASP A 601 -26.25 15.68 -22.09
N LYS A 602 -27.02 16.78 -22.01
CA LYS A 602 -27.53 17.47 -23.22
C LYS A 602 -26.62 18.56 -23.76
N SER A 603 -25.57 18.97 -23.04
CA SER A 603 -24.78 20.14 -23.41
C SER A 603 -23.45 19.80 -24.10
N VAL A 604 -22.95 18.58 -23.98
CA VAL A 604 -21.61 18.18 -24.44
C VAL A 604 -21.58 17.84 -25.94
N GLN A 605 -22.68 17.31 -26.50
CA GLN A 605 -22.77 16.95 -27.92
C GLN A 605 -22.51 18.15 -28.87
N THR A 606 -22.88 19.38 -28.47
CA THR A 606 -22.79 20.57 -29.32
C THR A 606 -21.38 21.16 -29.43
N SER A 607 -20.42 20.70 -28.62
CA SER A 607 -19.03 21.17 -28.67
C SER A 607 -18.14 20.33 -29.59
N LEU A 608 -18.53 19.08 -29.91
CA LEU A 608 -17.78 18.18 -30.80
C LEU A 608 -17.81 18.64 -32.27
N ASP A 609 -18.90 19.26 -32.72
CA ASP A 609 -19.05 19.78 -34.09
C ASP A 609 -18.19 21.04 -34.38
N LYS A 610 -17.44 21.56 -33.40
CA LYS A 610 -16.53 22.70 -33.57
C LYS A 610 -15.05 22.34 -33.50
N PHE A 611 -14.70 21.09 -33.17
CA PHE A 611 -13.31 20.65 -33.01
C PHE A 611 -12.84 19.70 -34.12
N LEU A 612 -13.77 19.16 -34.91
CA LEU A 612 -13.52 18.57 -36.25
C LEU A 612 -13.74 19.64 -37.32
#